data_AF-A0A3B9GR81-F1
#
_entry.id   AF-A0A3B9GR81-F1
#
_cell.length_a   1.000
_cell.length_b   1.000
_cell.length_c   1.000
_cell.angle_alpha   90.00
_cell.angle_beta   90.00
_cell.angle_gamma   90.00
#
_symmetry.space_group_name_H-M   'P 1'
#
loop_
_entity.id
_entity.type
_entity.pdbx_description
1 polymer ?
#
loop_
_entity_poly.entity_id
_entity_poly.type
_entity_poly.pdbx_seq_one_letter_code
_entity_poly.pdbx_strand_id
1 'polypeptide(L)'
;MSRLFIPKNYKPLLNIQQNELAIRLIKECFQQNLSSALRLHRTTGPLFVLQGMGINDDLNGVERAVTFPIKDLEDKKAEVVHSLAKWKRLTLATQSIKPGYGIYTDMNAIRADEELDNIHSIYVDQWDW
;
A
#
# COMPACT_ATOMS: atom_id res chain seq x y z
N MET A 1 -1.42 -16.55 -13.45
CA MET A 1 -0.39 -17.17 -12.60
C MET A 1 0.65 -17.85 -13.49
N SER A 2 1.44 -17.08 -14.22
CA SER A 2 2.35 -17.61 -15.25
C SER A 2 3.61 -18.26 -14.67
N ARG A 3 3.99 -17.95 -13.41
CA ARG A 3 5.21 -18.44 -12.76
C ARG A 3 4.99 -18.90 -11.31
N LEU A 4 3.97 -19.72 -11.07
CA LEU A 4 3.75 -20.31 -9.73
C LEU A 4 4.67 -21.52 -9.53
N PHE A 5 5.52 -21.45 -8.51
CA PHE A 5 6.35 -22.55 -8.03
C PHE A 5 5.85 -23.08 -6.70
N ILE A 6 5.51 -24.37 -6.63
CA ILE A 6 5.18 -25.05 -5.38
C ILE A 6 6.21 -26.17 -5.17
N PRO A 7 7.00 -26.15 -4.07
CA PRO A 7 7.98 -27.19 -3.79
C PRO A 7 7.32 -28.59 -3.75
N LYS A 8 8.03 -29.61 -4.26
CA LYS A 8 7.58 -31.00 -4.14
C LYS A 8 7.44 -31.36 -2.66
N ASN A 9 6.34 -32.02 -2.31
CA ASN A 9 6.01 -32.42 -0.93
C ASN A 9 5.88 -31.25 0.07
N TYR A 10 5.56 -30.03 -0.40
CA TYR A 10 5.28 -28.91 0.48
C TYR A 10 4.16 -29.25 1.47
N LYS A 11 4.43 -29.04 2.75
CA LYS A 11 3.44 -29.11 3.82
C LYS A 11 3.48 -27.78 4.57
N PRO A 12 2.36 -27.05 4.67
CA PRO A 12 2.33 -25.81 5.42
C PRO A 12 2.67 -26.08 6.88
N LEU A 13 3.57 -25.26 7.45
CA LEU A 13 3.97 -25.38 8.85
C LEU A 13 2.82 -25.04 9.80
N LEU A 14 1.99 -24.09 9.40
CA LEU A 14 0.87 -23.56 10.16
C LEU A 14 -0.45 -23.87 9.45
N ASN A 15 -1.50 -24.13 10.22
CA ASN A 15 -2.86 -24.16 9.68
C ASN A 15 -3.37 -22.74 9.38
N ILE A 16 -4.55 -22.63 8.76
CA ILE A 16 -5.12 -21.34 8.36
C ILE A 16 -5.27 -20.37 9.53
N GLN A 17 -5.82 -20.83 10.67
CA GLN A 17 -6.03 -19.98 11.84
C GLN A 17 -4.71 -19.50 12.46
N GLN A 18 -3.70 -20.38 12.49
CA GLN A 18 -2.37 -20.05 12.97
C GLN A 18 -1.66 -19.06 12.04
N ASN A 19 -1.85 -19.17 10.72
CA ASN A 19 -1.32 -18.21 9.75
C ASN A 19 -1.91 -16.82 9.96
N GLU A 20 -3.24 -16.69 10.10
CA GLU A 20 -3.88 -15.40 10.37
C GLU A 20 -3.36 -14.76 11.66
N LEU A 21 -3.19 -15.56 12.72
CA LEU A 21 -2.61 -15.09 13.98
C LEU A 21 -1.15 -14.62 13.80
N ALA A 22 -0.35 -15.38 13.06
CA ALA A 22 1.05 -15.05 12.79
C ALA A 22 1.19 -13.78 11.94
N ILE A 23 0.37 -13.62 10.90
CA ILE A 23 0.32 -12.41 10.07
C ILE A 23 -0.02 -11.19 10.93
N ARG A 24 -1.07 -11.28 11.75
CA ARG A 24 -1.46 -10.20 12.66
C ARG A 24 -0.31 -9.83 13.61
N LEU A 25 0.33 -10.82 14.22
CA LEU A 25 1.43 -10.60 15.16
C LEU A 25 2.62 -9.89 14.50
N ILE A 26 3.01 -10.32 13.29
CA ILE A 26 4.09 -9.67 12.53
C ILE A 26 3.71 -8.23 12.22
N LYS A 27 2.47 -8.00 11.75
CA LYS A 27 2.03 -6.65 11.39
C LYS A 27 1.99 -5.70 12.59
N GLU A 28 1.43 -6.16 13.72
CA GLU A 28 1.36 -5.38 14.96
C GLU A 28 2.75 -5.09 15.54
N CYS A 29 3.64 -6.07 15.54
CA CYS A 29 5.00 -5.89 16.09
C CYS A 29 5.83 -4.96 15.21
N PHE A 30 5.83 -5.16 13.90
CA PHE A 30 6.66 -4.37 12.99
C PHE A 30 6.22 -2.90 12.96
N GLN A 31 4.91 -2.61 12.87
CA GLN A 31 4.43 -1.23 12.83
C GLN A 31 4.76 -0.45 14.12
N GLN A 32 4.71 -1.12 15.28
CA GLN A 32 5.08 -0.52 16.56
C GLN A 32 6.57 -0.18 16.59
N ASN A 33 7.42 -1.13 16.20
CA ASN A 33 8.86 -0.94 16.16
C ASN A 33 9.27 0.14 15.15
N LEU A 34 8.66 0.15 13.96
CA LEU A 34 8.90 1.16 12.92
C LEU A 34 8.54 2.57 13.43
N SER A 35 7.35 2.71 14.00
CA SER A 35 6.86 3.96 14.60
C SER A 35 7.79 4.49 15.68
N SER A 36 8.18 3.65 16.64
CA SER A 36 9.06 4.05 17.74
C SER A 36 10.48 4.37 17.29
N ALA A 37 11.07 3.56 16.41
CA ALA A 37 12.46 3.74 15.97
C ALA A 37 12.64 5.00 15.13
N LEU A 38 11.66 5.33 14.28
CA LEU A 38 11.75 6.44 13.33
C LEU A 38 10.89 7.66 13.73
N ARG A 39 10.24 7.63 14.90
CA ARG A 39 9.35 8.70 15.42
C ARG A 39 8.23 9.04 14.44
N LEU A 40 7.59 8.01 13.89
CA LEU A 40 6.55 8.15 12.87
C LEU A 40 5.16 8.12 13.52
N HIS A 41 4.29 9.04 13.13
CA HIS A 41 2.88 9.00 13.52
C HIS A 41 2.06 8.23 12.49
N ARG A 42 1.23 7.28 12.94
CA ARG A 42 0.27 6.62 12.04
C ARG A 42 -0.73 7.64 11.52
N THR A 43 -0.84 7.78 10.21
CA THR A 43 -1.87 8.57 9.52
C THR A 43 -2.71 7.67 8.61
N THR A 44 -3.98 8.01 8.41
CA THR A 44 -4.83 7.30 7.44
C THR A 44 -4.54 7.82 6.03
N GLY A 45 -3.96 6.96 5.18
CA GLY A 45 -3.72 7.23 3.77
C GLY A 45 -4.99 7.03 2.92
N PRO A 46 -5.12 7.75 1.79
CA PRO A 46 -6.24 7.55 0.87
C PRO A 46 -6.07 6.24 0.09
N LEU A 47 -7.18 5.55 -0.18
CA LEU A 47 -7.21 4.39 -1.08
C LEU A 47 -7.23 4.82 -2.56
N PHE A 48 -7.76 6.00 -2.84
CA PHE A 48 -7.87 6.56 -4.19
C PHE A 48 -7.76 8.08 -4.15
N VAL A 49 -7.36 8.67 -5.26
CA VAL A 49 -7.25 10.12 -5.45
C VAL A 49 -7.94 10.54 -6.74
N LEU A 50 -8.31 11.81 -6.87
CA LEU A 50 -8.83 12.32 -8.13
C LEU A 50 -7.73 12.31 -9.20
N GLN A 51 -8.09 11.88 -10.40
CA GLN A 51 -7.20 11.89 -11.56
C GLN A 51 -6.77 13.33 -11.88
N GLY A 52 -5.52 13.52 -12.28
CA GLY A 52 -4.98 14.82 -12.69
C GLY A 52 -4.51 15.72 -11.53
N MET A 53 -4.62 15.28 -10.28
CA MET A 53 -4.09 16.01 -9.12
C MET A 53 -2.56 15.94 -8.99
N GLY A 54 -1.91 15.05 -9.75
CA GLY A 54 -0.47 14.79 -9.65
C GLY A 54 -0.03 14.13 -8.34
N ILE A 55 -0.97 13.62 -7.54
CA ILE A 55 -0.72 13.00 -6.23
C ILE A 55 -0.43 11.50 -6.38
N ASN A 56 -1.08 10.84 -7.34
CA ASN A 56 -0.83 9.43 -7.60
C ASN A 56 0.59 9.23 -8.16
N ASP A 57 1.16 8.07 -7.86
CA ASP A 57 2.46 7.68 -8.38
C ASP A 57 2.26 6.97 -9.73
N ASP A 58 3.04 7.41 -10.71
CA ASP A 58 2.94 6.92 -12.09
C ASP A 58 3.83 5.69 -12.31
N LEU A 59 4.57 5.23 -11.27
CA LEU A 59 5.54 4.13 -11.35
C LEU A 59 6.52 4.33 -12.52
N ASN A 60 6.49 3.46 -13.56
CA ASN A 60 7.32 3.61 -14.75
C ASN A 60 6.62 4.39 -15.89
N GLY A 61 5.39 4.84 -15.66
CA GLY A 61 4.56 5.62 -16.59
C GLY A 61 3.84 4.77 -17.64
N VAL A 62 3.91 3.45 -17.55
CA VAL A 62 3.27 2.51 -18.49
C VAL A 62 2.13 1.72 -17.85
N GLU A 63 2.18 1.57 -16.53
CA GLU A 63 1.20 0.84 -15.75
C GLU A 63 -0.13 1.61 -15.67
N ARG A 64 -1.24 0.89 -15.80
CA ARG A 64 -2.59 1.49 -15.76
C ARG A 64 -3.16 1.45 -14.35
N ALA A 65 -3.46 2.63 -13.83
CA ALA A 65 -4.19 2.77 -12.58
C ALA A 65 -5.64 2.31 -12.71
N VAL A 66 -6.16 1.64 -11.67
CA VAL A 66 -7.58 1.28 -11.59
C VAL A 66 -8.39 2.56 -11.44
N THR A 67 -9.13 2.90 -12.49
CA THR A 67 -9.88 4.16 -12.59
C THR A 67 -11.38 3.91 -12.53
N PHE A 68 -12.12 4.75 -11.82
CA PHE A 68 -13.59 4.69 -11.74
C PHE A 68 -14.23 6.08 -11.67
N PRO A 69 -15.46 6.27 -12.21
CA PRO A 69 -16.19 7.52 -12.07
C PRO A 69 -16.84 7.63 -10.69
N ILE A 70 -16.88 8.83 -10.13
CA ILE A 70 -17.60 9.14 -8.89
C ILE A 70 -18.90 9.86 -9.24
N LYS A 71 -20.02 9.16 -9.10
CA LYS A 71 -21.36 9.67 -9.45
C LYS A 71 -21.69 11.01 -8.78
N ASP A 72 -21.36 11.15 -7.50
CA ASP A 72 -21.66 12.36 -6.72
C ASP A 72 -20.74 13.55 -7.05
N LEU A 73 -19.73 13.33 -7.89
CA LEU A 73 -18.80 14.36 -8.37
C LEU A 73 -18.93 14.56 -9.88
N GLU A 74 -20.15 14.47 -10.43
CA GLU A 74 -20.43 14.66 -11.86
C GLU A 74 -19.57 13.71 -12.74
N ASP A 75 -19.43 12.46 -12.28
CA ASP A 75 -18.62 11.41 -12.93
C ASP A 75 -17.12 11.76 -13.09
N LYS A 76 -16.59 12.66 -12.25
CA LYS A 76 -15.13 12.84 -12.12
C LYS A 76 -14.44 11.51 -11.84
N LYS A 77 -13.31 11.30 -12.50
CA LYS A 77 -12.52 10.07 -12.40
C LYS A 77 -11.62 10.10 -11.17
N ALA A 78 -11.65 9.02 -10.40
CA ALA A 78 -10.68 8.71 -9.37
C ALA A 78 -9.85 7.49 -9.75
N GLU A 79 -8.65 7.42 -9.21
CA GLU A 79 -7.68 6.35 -9.42
C GLU A 79 -7.31 5.75 -8.07
N VAL A 80 -7.34 4.42 -7.98
CA VAL A 80 -6.73 3.70 -6.86
C VAL A 80 -5.24 4.00 -6.85
N VAL A 81 -4.70 4.29 -5.67
CA VAL A 81 -3.29 4.67 -5.55
C VAL A 81 -2.37 3.49 -5.89
N HIS A 82 -1.28 3.75 -6.60
CA HIS A 82 -0.19 2.77 -6.77
C HIS A 82 0.83 2.84 -5.63
N SER A 83 1.07 4.06 -5.14
CA SER A 83 1.86 4.37 -3.95
C SER A 83 1.39 5.72 -3.38
N LEU A 84 1.75 6.03 -2.14
CA LEU A 84 1.49 7.34 -1.53
C LEU A 84 2.74 8.22 -1.48
N ALA A 85 3.75 7.98 -2.33
CA ALA A 85 5.02 8.68 -2.29
C ALA A 85 4.89 10.21 -2.29
N LYS A 86 4.13 10.78 -3.24
CA LYS A 86 3.89 12.24 -3.32
C LYS A 86 2.94 12.72 -2.21
N TRP A 87 1.91 11.93 -1.89
CA TRP A 87 0.95 12.24 -0.82
C TRP A 87 1.63 12.42 0.53
N LYS A 88 2.55 11.52 0.92
CA LYS A 88 3.26 11.59 2.21
C LYS A 88 3.92 12.95 2.42
N ARG A 89 4.62 13.44 1.39
CA ARG A 89 5.33 14.72 1.44
C ARG A 89 4.37 15.90 1.55
N LEU A 90 3.24 15.86 0.84
CA LEU A 90 2.18 16.86 0.97
C LEU A 90 1.60 16.85 2.39
N THR A 91 1.32 15.68 2.95
CA THR A 91 0.79 15.53 4.30
C THR A 91 1.73 16.09 5.38
N LEU A 92 3.03 15.82 5.28
CA LEU A 92 4.03 16.40 6.19
C LEU A 92 3.97 17.93 6.18
N ALA A 93 3.86 18.53 4.99
CA ALA A 93 3.76 19.98 4.83
C ALA A 93 2.44 20.53 5.38
N THR A 94 1.30 19.94 5.02
CA THR A 94 -0.04 20.37 5.47
C THR A 94 -0.18 20.30 6.99
N GLN A 95 0.34 19.24 7.61
CA GLN A 95 0.27 19.05 9.07
C GLN A 95 1.42 19.73 9.82
N SER A 96 2.33 20.41 9.12
CA SER A 96 3.48 21.11 9.72
C SER A 96 4.32 20.20 10.63
N ILE A 97 4.57 18.96 10.18
CA ILE A 97 5.35 17.97 10.93
C ILE A 97 6.79 18.46 11.08
N LYS A 98 7.30 18.42 12.31
CA LYS A 98 8.62 18.95 12.67
C LYS A 98 9.75 18.03 12.17
N PRO A 99 10.95 18.58 11.90
CA PRO A 99 12.14 17.78 11.62
C PRO A 99 12.39 16.73 12.71
N GLY A 100 12.78 15.52 12.29
CA GLY A 100 12.99 14.38 13.20
C GLY A 100 11.71 13.63 13.59
N TYR A 101 10.56 14.00 13.00
CA TYR A 101 9.31 13.25 13.06
C TYR A 101 8.82 12.98 11.63
N GLY A 102 8.02 11.94 11.47
CA GLY A 102 7.41 11.62 10.18
C GLY A 102 6.03 10.99 10.36
N ILE A 103 5.53 10.41 9.28
CA ILE A 103 4.27 9.66 9.28
C ILE A 103 4.50 8.27 8.69
N TYR A 104 3.61 7.35 9.00
CA TYR A 104 3.45 6.13 8.20
C TYR A 104 1.98 5.83 8.02
N THR A 105 1.66 5.04 7.01
CA THR A 105 0.30 4.55 6.80
C THR A 105 0.29 3.10 6.32
N ASP A 106 -0.77 2.39 6.67
CA ASP A 106 -1.06 1.07 6.15
C ASP A 106 -1.66 1.24 4.75
N MET A 107 -0.78 1.30 3.75
CA MET A 107 -1.15 1.53 2.35
C MET A 107 -1.60 0.22 1.72
N ASN A 108 -2.68 0.28 0.94
CA ASN A 108 -3.13 -0.82 0.09
C ASN A 108 -3.34 -0.28 -1.33
N ALA A 109 -2.86 -1.04 -2.31
CA ALA A 109 -2.88 -0.67 -3.72
C ALA A 109 -3.31 -1.85 -4.59
N ILE A 110 -3.73 -1.52 -5.82
CA ILE A 110 -3.94 -2.50 -6.89
C ILE A 110 -2.96 -2.22 -8.01
N ARG A 111 -2.14 -3.21 -8.35
CA ARG A 111 -1.25 -3.22 -9.51
C ARG A 111 -1.79 -4.19 -10.56
N ALA A 112 -2.72 -3.71 -11.37
CA ALA A 112 -3.45 -4.53 -12.34
C ALA A 112 -2.55 -5.11 -13.45
N ASP A 113 -1.43 -4.44 -13.73
CA ASP A 113 -0.49 -4.80 -14.80
C ASP A 113 0.73 -5.60 -14.28
N GLU A 114 0.71 -6.08 -13.03
CA GLU A 114 1.83 -6.81 -12.42
C GLU A 114 2.02 -8.23 -13.02
N GLU A 115 3.28 -8.62 -13.27
CA GLU A 115 3.61 -10.00 -13.65
C GLU A 115 3.61 -10.92 -12.41
N LEU A 116 2.60 -11.78 -12.31
CA LEU A 116 2.40 -12.60 -11.10
C LEU A 116 3.33 -13.83 -11.01
N ASP A 117 3.98 -13.96 -9.85
CA ASP A 117 4.74 -15.13 -9.41
C ASP A 117 4.52 -15.41 -7.91
N ASN A 118 5.43 -16.15 -7.27
CA ASN A 118 5.35 -16.47 -5.85
C ASN A 118 5.43 -15.28 -4.88
N ILE A 119 6.02 -14.16 -5.30
CA ILE A 119 6.24 -12.97 -4.47
C ILE A 119 5.58 -11.71 -5.02
N HIS A 120 5.06 -11.75 -6.26
CA HIS A 120 4.35 -10.64 -6.90
C HIS A 120 2.83 -10.89 -6.92
N SER A 121 2.07 -9.90 -6.44
CA SER A 121 0.61 -9.93 -6.28
C SER A 121 -0.01 -8.67 -6.86
N ILE A 122 -1.20 -8.78 -7.48
CA ILE A 122 -1.99 -7.61 -7.90
C ILE A 122 -2.42 -6.75 -6.70
N TYR A 123 -2.56 -7.35 -5.52
CA TYR A 123 -2.80 -6.66 -4.27
C TYR A 123 -1.47 -6.40 -3.59
N VAL A 124 -1.20 -5.14 -3.30
CA VAL A 124 0.02 -4.70 -2.64
C VAL A 124 -0.35 -3.99 -1.35
N ASP A 125 0.22 -4.42 -0.23
CA ASP A 125 0.17 -3.72 1.04
C ASP A 125 1.58 -3.30 1.50
N GLN A 126 1.67 -2.13 2.14
CA GLN A 126 2.94 -1.57 2.59
C GLN A 126 2.75 -0.73 3.85
N TRP A 127 3.75 -0.74 4.73
CA TRP A 127 3.97 0.38 5.63
C TRP A 127 4.63 1.50 4.83
N ASP A 128 3.81 2.41 4.31
CA ASP A 128 4.28 3.51 3.48
C ASP A 128 4.62 4.71 4.40
N TRP A 129 5.89 5.08 4.50
CA TRP A 129 6.42 6.06 5.46
C TRP A 129 7.33 7.12 4.83
#